data_AF-A0A1F5YI17-F1
#
_entry.id   AF-A0A1F5YI17-F1
#
_cell.length_a   1.000
_cell.length_b   1.000
_cell.length_c   1.000
_cell.angle_alpha   90.00
_cell.angle_beta   90.00
_cell.angle_gamma   90.00
#
_symmetry.space_group_name_H-M   'P 1'
#
loop_
_entity.id
_entity.type
_entity.pdbx_description
1 polymer ?
#
loop_
_entity_poly.entity_id
_entity_poly.type
_entity_poly.pdbx_seq_one_letter_code
_entity_poly.pdbx_strand_id
1 'polypeptide(L)'
;MKKSSKFKVQSSMFKKKNVSLSLITYHISRITAHLKNGFTLIELLVVISIIVTLMAIGITSYSTVQSKARDSKRKSDIADIQSALEQYYSVCNYVYPAPDSGYSYENIVCVSPSIAILENISNDPRSTPYYCPTLGAGNECDSGNTYKVCTILEAQSPAEYCLTNKQ
;
A
#
# COMPACT_ATOMS: atom_id res chain seq x y z
N MET A 1 31.30 8.05 -88.02
CA MET A 1 30.59 8.51 -89.24
C MET A 1 29.12 8.10 -89.13
N LYS A 2 28.19 8.94 -89.61
CA LYS A 2 26.73 8.73 -89.77
C LYS A 2 25.79 8.84 -88.54
N LYS A 3 25.42 10.11 -88.35
CA LYS A 3 24.11 10.72 -88.04
C LYS A 3 22.86 9.96 -88.55
N SER A 4 21.72 10.30 -87.91
CA SER A 4 20.31 10.17 -88.36
C SER A 4 19.56 8.96 -87.78
N SER A 5 18.31 9.03 -87.30
CA SER A 5 17.23 9.92 -87.69
C SER A 5 16.17 10.06 -86.59
N LYS A 6 15.49 11.21 -86.59
CA LYS A 6 14.26 11.46 -85.81
C LYS A 6 13.09 10.73 -86.46
N PHE A 7 12.17 10.19 -85.65
CA PHE A 7 10.77 10.03 -86.08
C PHE A 7 9.82 10.57 -85.01
N LYS A 8 8.91 11.41 -85.48
CA LYS A 8 7.98 12.25 -84.73
C LYS A 8 6.58 11.70 -85.01
N VAL A 9 5.81 11.37 -83.99
CA VAL A 9 4.36 11.19 -84.12
C VAL A 9 3.67 12.15 -83.17
N GLN A 10 2.81 13.00 -83.75
CA GLN A 10 1.95 13.97 -83.11
C GLN A 10 0.61 13.35 -82.69
N SER A 11 -0.09 14.14 -81.85
CA SER A 11 -1.54 14.17 -81.60
C SER A 11 -1.95 13.40 -80.33
N SER A 12 -2.80 13.91 -79.46
CA SER A 12 -3.64 15.11 -79.52
C SER A 12 -4.06 15.50 -78.10
N MET A 13 -4.42 16.78 -77.97
CA MET A 13 -5.19 17.42 -76.90
C MET A 13 -5.78 16.52 -75.80
N PHE A 14 -5.35 16.75 -74.56
CA PHE A 14 -6.27 16.75 -73.41
C PHE A 14 -5.89 17.90 -72.47
N LYS A 15 -6.60 19.01 -72.62
CA LYS A 15 -6.45 20.22 -71.79
C LYS A 15 -7.14 19.96 -70.44
N LYS A 16 -6.44 19.37 -69.47
CA LYS A 16 -6.92 19.31 -68.08
C LYS A 16 -6.46 20.57 -67.33
N LYS A 17 -7.47 21.34 -66.91
CA LYS A 17 -7.38 22.60 -66.16
C LYS A 17 -6.45 22.46 -64.93
N ASN A 18 -5.46 23.35 -64.84
CA ASN A 18 -4.74 23.67 -63.61
C ASN A 18 -5.71 24.32 -62.62
N VAL A 19 -6.31 23.52 -61.72
CA VAL A 19 -6.87 24.06 -60.48
C VAL A 19 -5.82 23.84 -59.43
N SER A 20 -5.15 24.94 -59.08
CA SER A 20 -4.12 25.09 -58.07
C SER A 20 -4.37 24.18 -56.86
N LEU A 21 -3.40 23.31 -56.58
CA LEU A 21 -3.23 22.56 -55.33
C LEU A 21 -3.13 23.46 -54.08
N SER A 22 -3.36 24.77 -54.17
CA SER A 22 -3.27 25.69 -53.02
C SER A 22 -4.53 25.79 -52.16
N LEU A 23 -5.65 25.14 -52.53
CA LEU A 23 -6.88 25.20 -51.72
C LEU A 23 -7.03 24.04 -50.73
N ILE A 24 -6.49 22.85 -51.02
CA ILE A 24 -6.66 21.68 -50.13
C ILE A 24 -5.64 21.70 -48.97
N THR A 25 -4.49 22.34 -49.12
CA THR A 25 -3.54 22.60 -48.02
C THR A 25 -4.00 23.73 -47.10
N TYR A 26 -4.77 24.71 -47.58
CA TYR A 26 -5.22 25.83 -46.75
C TYR A 26 -6.26 25.40 -45.70
N HIS A 27 -7.11 24.42 -46.00
CA HIS A 27 -8.15 23.98 -45.07
C HIS A 27 -7.62 23.10 -43.92
N ILE A 28 -6.57 22.30 -44.13
CA ILE A 28 -5.95 21.50 -43.04
C ILE A 28 -5.14 22.40 -42.10
N SER A 29 -4.55 23.50 -42.60
CA SER A 29 -3.81 24.46 -41.77
C SER A 29 -4.69 25.34 -40.87
N ARG A 30 -6.02 25.34 -41.02
CA ARG A 30 -6.94 26.12 -40.16
C ARG A 30 -7.38 25.40 -38.89
N ILE A 31 -7.09 24.11 -38.73
CA ILE A 31 -7.51 23.34 -37.55
C ILE A 31 -6.49 23.45 -36.40
N THR A 32 -5.24 23.82 -36.67
CA THR A 32 -4.17 23.97 -35.65
C THR A 32 -3.90 25.42 -35.23
N ALA A 33 -4.94 26.28 -35.17
CA ALA A 33 -4.80 27.71 -34.84
C ALA A 33 -5.48 28.13 -33.53
N HIS A 34 -5.90 27.18 -32.70
CA HIS A 34 -6.37 27.46 -31.34
C HIS A 34 -5.67 26.54 -30.35
N LEU A 35 -5.31 27.10 -29.19
CA LEU A 35 -4.60 26.51 -28.04
C LEU A 35 -3.07 26.67 -28.03
N LYS A 36 -2.60 27.90 -27.84
CA LYS A 36 -1.29 28.14 -27.22
C LYS A 36 -1.38 29.25 -26.17
N ASN A 37 -2.22 29.04 -25.17
CA ASN A 37 -2.13 29.79 -23.92
C ASN A 37 -1.22 28.98 -23.00
N GLY A 38 0.07 29.34 -22.95
CA GLY A 38 1.01 28.76 -21.98
C GLY A 38 0.77 29.35 -20.60
N PHE A 39 1.02 28.55 -19.55
CA PHE A 39 1.04 29.02 -18.17
C PHE A 39 2.04 30.17 -18.02
N THR A 40 1.68 31.18 -17.22
CA THR A 40 2.61 32.28 -16.93
C THR A 40 3.70 31.81 -15.95
N LEU A 41 4.88 32.43 -15.99
CA LEU A 41 5.98 32.09 -15.06
C LEU A 41 5.55 32.29 -13.60
N ILE A 42 4.82 33.37 -13.32
CA ILE A 42 4.29 33.67 -11.99
C ILE A 42 3.27 32.62 -11.52
N GLU A 43 2.45 32.09 -12.43
CA GLU A 43 1.45 31.07 -12.13
C GLU A 43 2.10 29.74 -11.74
N LEU A 44 3.16 29.34 -12.45
CA LEU A 44 3.94 28.15 -12.05
C LEU A 44 4.66 28.37 -10.71
N LEU A 45 5.18 29.58 -10.46
CA LEU A 45 5.88 29.93 -9.23
C LEU A 45 4.97 29.86 -8.00
N VAL A 46 3.76 30.39 -8.10
CA VAL A 46 2.79 30.32 -7.00
C VAL A 46 2.39 28.87 -6.72
N VAL A 47 2.17 28.04 -7.75
CA VAL A 47 1.79 26.63 -7.56
C VAL A 47 2.85 25.84 -6.81
N ILE A 48 4.12 25.93 -7.21
CA ILE A 48 5.20 25.21 -6.51
C ILE A 48 5.38 25.72 -5.08
N SER A 49 5.17 27.02 -4.83
CA SER A 49 5.24 27.56 -3.47
C SER A 49 4.17 26.95 -2.56
N ILE A 50 2.93 26.78 -3.05
CA ILE A 50 1.83 26.18 -2.30
C ILE A 50 2.10 24.69 -2.05
N ILE A 51 2.58 23.96 -3.05
CA ILE A 51 2.92 22.53 -2.91
C ILE A 51 3.99 22.34 -1.83
N VAL A 52 5.05 23.16 -1.83
CA VAL A 52 6.12 23.09 -0.82
C VAL A 52 5.58 23.38 0.58
N THR A 53 4.73 24.39 0.75
CA THR A 53 4.14 24.72 2.05
C THR A 53 3.24 23.58 2.57
N LEU A 54 2.39 23.00 1.72
CA LEU A 54 1.52 21.89 2.11
C LEU A 54 2.32 20.63 2.44
N MET A 55 3.38 20.33 1.67
CA MET A 55 4.25 19.19 1.95
C MET A 55 4.98 19.33 3.28
N ALA A 56 5.50 20.52 3.60
CA ALA A 56 6.22 20.75 4.85
C ALA A 56 5.36 20.42 6.08
N ILE A 57 4.08 20.79 6.06
CA ILE A 57 3.13 20.49 7.15
C ILE A 57 2.66 19.03 7.08
N GLY A 58 2.46 18.49 5.88
CA GLY A 58 1.94 17.13 5.68
C GLY A 58 2.86 16.03 6.21
N ILE A 59 4.18 16.17 6.04
CA ILE A 59 5.16 15.13 6.41
C ILE A 59 5.14 14.82 7.91
N THR A 60 5.08 15.85 8.76
CA THR A 60 5.13 15.67 10.22
C THR A 60 3.86 14.99 10.76
N SER A 61 2.70 15.33 10.21
CA SER A 61 1.42 14.71 10.55
C SER A 61 1.35 13.25 10.08
N TYR A 62 1.84 12.98 8.87
CA TYR A 62 1.76 11.66 8.24
C TYR A 62 2.44 10.57 9.07
N SER A 63 3.64 10.83 9.60
CA SER A 63 4.38 9.87 10.43
C SER A 63 3.59 9.47 11.70
N THR A 64 2.96 10.45 12.35
CA THR A 64 2.15 10.22 13.56
C THR A 64 0.85 9.47 13.27
N VAL A 65 0.22 9.75 12.13
CA VAL A 65 -0.99 9.01 11.70
C VAL A 65 -0.65 7.56 11.39
N GLN A 66 0.47 7.31 10.72
CA GLN A 66 0.93 5.96 10.44
C GLN A 66 1.24 5.16 11.71
N SER A 67 1.93 5.75 12.69
CA SER A 67 2.22 5.04 13.95
C SER A 67 0.95 4.67 14.70
N LYS A 68 -0.02 5.58 14.77
CA LYS A 68 -1.35 5.31 15.37
C LYS A 68 -2.12 4.23 14.62
N ALA A 69 -2.06 4.21 13.29
CA ALA A 69 -2.70 3.17 12.48
C ALA A 69 -2.10 1.78 12.76
N ARG A 70 -0.76 1.69 12.86
CA ARG A 70 -0.07 0.45 13.24
C ARG A 70 -0.43 0.02 14.67
N ASP A 71 -0.48 0.95 15.62
CA ASP A 71 -0.89 0.65 16.99
C ASP A 71 -2.33 0.15 17.06
N SER A 72 -3.25 0.70 16.25
CA SER A 72 -4.61 0.17 16.15
C SER A 72 -4.63 -1.26 15.61
N LYS A 73 -3.79 -1.57 14.62
CA LYS A 73 -3.65 -2.94 14.09
C LYS A 73 -3.10 -3.88 15.16
N ARG A 74 -2.05 -3.50 15.89
CA ARG A 74 -1.49 -4.29 17.01
C ARG A 74 -2.53 -4.61 18.09
N LYS A 75 -3.33 -3.62 18.48
CA LYS A 75 -4.41 -3.81 19.46
C LYS A 75 -5.47 -4.79 18.96
N SER A 76 -5.84 -4.71 17.68
CA SER A 76 -6.75 -5.67 17.05
C SER A 76 -6.17 -7.08 17.06
N ASP A 77 -4.90 -7.23 16.66
CA ASP A 77 -4.26 -8.54 16.56
C ASP A 77 -4.14 -9.22 17.93
N ILE A 78 -3.83 -8.47 18.99
CA ILE A 78 -3.81 -9.02 20.35
C ILE A 78 -5.21 -9.36 20.85
N ALA A 79 -6.25 -8.62 20.46
CA ALA A 79 -7.63 -8.97 20.79
C ALA A 79 -8.09 -10.25 20.06
N ASP A 80 -7.61 -10.48 18.84
CA ASP A 80 -7.84 -11.72 18.09
C ASP A 80 -7.12 -12.89 18.77
N ILE A 81 -5.85 -12.71 19.17
CA ILE A 81 -5.10 -13.70 19.97
C ILE A 81 -5.82 -13.98 21.29
N GLN A 82 -6.27 -12.95 22.01
CA GLN A 82 -7.02 -13.09 23.25
C GLN A 82 -8.25 -13.98 23.04
N SER A 83 -9.04 -13.70 22.01
CA SER A 83 -10.25 -14.47 21.70
C SER A 83 -9.93 -15.92 21.33
N ALA A 84 -8.83 -16.16 20.61
CA ALA A 84 -8.35 -17.50 20.31
C ALA A 84 -7.89 -18.26 21.57
N LEU A 85 -7.20 -17.60 22.50
CA LEU A 85 -6.78 -18.21 23.77
C LEU A 85 -8.00 -18.58 24.64
N GLU A 86 -9.02 -17.74 24.72
CA GLU A 86 -10.27 -18.05 25.43
C GLU A 86 -11.03 -19.23 24.79
N GLN A 87 -11.03 -19.29 23.45
CA GLN A 87 -11.60 -20.43 22.72
C GLN A 87 -10.80 -21.71 22.98
N TYR A 88 -9.47 -21.63 23.01
CA TYR A 88 -8.59 -22.75 23.35
C TYR A 88 -8.93 -23.28 24.73
N TYR A 89 -9.01 -22.42 25.74
CA TYR A 89 -9.37 -22.80 27.09
C TYR A 89 -10.69 -23.59 27.13
N SER A 90 -11.69 -23.13 26.37
CA SER A 90 -13.02 -23.74 26.34
C SER A 90 -13.06 -25.14 25.70
N VAL A 91 -12.18 -25.42 24.73
CA VAL A 91 -12.20 -26.67 23.96
C VAL A 91 -11.03 -27.61 24.25
N CYS A 92 -9.98 -27.14 24.95
CA CYS A 92 -8.72 -27.84 25.19
C CYS A 92 -8.45 -28.06 26.68
N ASN A 93 -9.36 -28.76 27.36
CA ASN A 93 -9.18 -29.22 28.74
C ASN A 93 -9.05 -28.10 29.79
N TYR A 94 -9.59 -26.90 29.55
CA TYR A 94 -9.56 -25.79 30.51
C TYR A 94 -8.15 -25.39 30.93
N VAL A 95 -7.23 -25.42 29.96
CA VAL A 95 -5.84 -24.99 30.12
C VAL A 95 -5.51 -24.08 28.94
N TYR A 96 -4.75 -23.02 29.17
CA TYR A 96 -4.20 -22.17 28.10
C TYR A 96 -2.94 -22.80 27.49
N PRO A 97 -2.69 -22.60 26.18
CA PRO A 97 -1.49 -23.11 25.57
C PRO A 97 -0.28 -22.31 26.06
N ALA A 98 0.85 -22.99 26.26
CA ALA A 98 2.12 -22.31 26.44
C ALA A 98 2.54 -21.65 25.10
N PRO A 99 3.21 -20.48 25.14
CA PRO A 99 3.78 -19.88 23.94
C PRO A 99 4.89 -20.75 23.36
N ASP A 100 5.17 -20.56 22.07
CA ASP A 100 6.24 -21.24 21.36
C ASP A 100 7.64 -20.84 21.88
N SER A 101 8.68 -21.54 21.39
CA SER A 101 10.07 -21.19 21.66
C SER A 101 10.34 -19.72 21.26
N GLY A 102 10.65 -18.87 22.24
CA GLY A 102 10.81 -17.43 22.01
C GLY A 102 9.73 -16.56 22.67
N TYR A 103 8.80 -17.16 23.42
CA TYR A 103 7.74 -16.46 24.16
C TYR A 103 6.76 -15.71 23.25
N SER A 104 6.50 -16.24 22.06
CA SER A 104 5.50 -15.74 21.11
C SER A 104 4.52 -16.84 20.73
N TYR A 105 3.34 -16.48 20.25
CA TYR A 105 2.41 -17.43 19.65
C TYR A 105 2.53 -17.32 18.13
N GLU A 106 2.80 -18.42 17.42
CA GLU A 106 2.74 -18.46 15.95
C GLU A 106 1.39 -18.99 15.47
N ASN A 107 0.92 -20.05 16.12
CA ASN A 107 -0.38 -20.67 15.91
C ASN A 107 -0.99 -21.11 17.25
N ILE A 108 -2.31 -21.24 17.29
CA ILE A 108 -3.07 -21.72 18.44
C ILE A 108 -3.90 -22.90 17.97
N VAL A 109 -3.47 -24.11 18.33
CA VAL A 109 -4.07 -25.37 17.89
C VAL A 109 -4.27 -26.30 19.07
N CYS A 110 -5.50 -26.77 19.23
CA CYS A 110 -5.84 -27.85 20.12
C CYS A 110 -5.42 -29.18 19.49
N VAL A 111 -4.57 -29.97 20.14
CA VAL A 111 -4.17 -31.29 19.61
C VAL A 111 -5.22 -32.37 19.90
N SER A 112 -5.95 -32.21 20.99
CA SER A 112 -6.95 -33.16 21.50
C SER A 112 -8.13 -32.41 22.12
N PRO A 113 -9.23 -32.19 21.37
CA PRO A 113 -9.48 -32.59 19.98
C PRO A 113 -8.66 -31.77 18.97
N SER A 114 -8.37 -32.32 17.79
CA SER A 114 -7.53 -31.70 16.75
C SER A 114 -8.22 -30.51 16.05
N ILE A 115 -8.26 -29.35 16.73
CA ILE A 115 -8.97 -28.14 16.29
C ILE A 115 -7.96 -27.00 16.12
N ALA A 116 -7.87 -26.46 14.90
CA ALA A 116 -7.13 -25.22 14.65
C ALA A 116 -8.01 -24.02 15.03
N ILE A 117 -7.53 -23.20 15.97
CA ILE A 117 -8.27 -22.05 16.49
C ILE A 117 -7.75 -20.77 15.83
N LEU A 118 -6.43 -20.64 15.73
CA LEU A 118 -5.77 -19.58 15.00
C LEU A 118 -4.56 -20.15 14.29
N GLU A 119 -4.67 -20.37 12.97
CA GLU A 119 -3.63 -21.05 12.18
C GLU A 119 -2.40 -20.17 11.92
N ASN A 120 -2.61 -18.87 11.75
CA ASN A 120 -1.55 -17.90 11.52
C ASN A 120 -1.90 -16.62 12.25
N ILE A 121 -1.05 -16.24 13.20
CA ILE A 121 -1.14 -14.93 13.84
C ILE A 121 -0.66 -13.86 12.84
N SER A 122 -1.44 -12.77 12.76
CA SER A 122 -1.09 -11.61 11.94
C SER A 122 0.29 -11.09 12.34
N ASN A 123 1.20 -10.91 11.39
CA ASN A 123 2.52 -10.36 11.68
C ASN A 123 2.41 -8.85 11.92
N ASP A 124 3.12 -8.34 12.93
CA ASP A 124 3.23 -6.90 13.15
C ASP A 124 3.79 -6.22 11.89
N PRO A 125 3.23 -5.08 11.45
CA PRO A 125 3.75 -4.30 10.32
C PRO A 125 5.24 -3.92 10.38
N ARG A 126 5.89 -3.98 11.55
CA ARG A 126 7.32 -3.74 11.76
C ARG A 126 8.11 -4.98 12.21
N SER A 127 7.51 -6.16 12.13
CA SER A 127 8.12 -7.44 12.51
C SER A 127 8.48 -7.60 13.99
N THR A 128 7.88 -6.81 14.88
CA THR A 128 7.96 -7.04 16.33
C THR A 128 6.91 -8.08 16.73
N PRO A 129 7.29 -9.30 17.14
CA PRO A 129 6.31 -10.33 17.48
C PRO A 129 5.50 -9.95 18.72
N TYR A 130 4.23 -10.34 18.74
CA TYR A 130 3.43 -10.32 19.96
C TYR A 130 4.04 -11.32 20.94
N TYR A 131 4.45 -10.82 22.11
CA TYR A 131 5.26 -11.58 23.04
C TYR A 131 4.57 -11.73 24.39
N CYS A 132 5.00 -12.75 25.12
CA CYS A 132 4.58 -13.07 26.45
C CYS A 132 5.70 -12.64 27.41
N PRO A 133 5.54 -11.57 28.21
CA PRO A 133 6.60 -11.09 29.08
C PRO A 133 6.87 -12.10 30.21
N THR A 134 8.09 -12.61 30.30
CA THR A 134 8.56 -13.30 31.50
C THR A 134 8.98 -12.28 32.54
N LEU A 135 8.13 -12.01 33.53
CA LEU A 135 8.55 -11.32 34.75
C LEU A 135 9.15 -12.36 35.69
N GLY A 136 10.33 -12.07 36.25
CA GLY A 136 11.09 -13.01 37.08
C GLY A 136 10.24 -13.75 38.12
N ALA A 137 10.58 -15.03 38.34
CA ALA A 137 10.06 -15.93 39.36
C ALA A 137 8.56 -16.30 39.30
N GLY A 138 7.85 -15.98 38.22
CA GLY A 138 6.52 -16.54 37.94
C GLY A 138 6.16 -16.37 36.47
N ASN A 139 6.09 -17.49 35.74
CA ASN A 139 5.71 -17.48 34.34
C ASN A 139 4.21 -17.12 34.21
N GLU A 140 3.85 -15.83 34.20
CA GLU A 140 2.46 -15.38 33.97
C GLU A 140 1.86 -15.93 32.64
N CYS A 141 2.76 -16.37 31.76
CA CYS A 141 2.54 -16.98 30.46
C CYS A 141 2.28 -18.49 30.46
N ASP A 142 2.45 -19.17 31.59
CA ASP A 142 2.62 -20.63 31.64
C ASP A 142 1.95 -21.27 32.86
N SER A 143 1.00 -20.57 33.48
CA SER A 143 0.34 -21.08 34.70
C SER A 143 -0.78 -22.08 34.40
N GLY A 144 -1.01 -22.45 33.14
CA GLY A 144 -2.13 -23.28 32.66
C GLY A 144 -3.51 -22.60 32.78
N ASN A 145 -3.71 -21.76 33.78
CA ASN A 145 -4.98 -21.07 34.03
C ASN A 145 -4.91 -19.56 33.74
N THR A 146 -3.72 -19.03 33.49
CA THR A 146 -3.52 -17.62 33.14
C THR A 146 -2.64 -17.45 31.92
N TYR A 147 -2.89 -16.40 31.15
CA TYR A 147 -2.00 -15.95 30.08
C TYR A 147 -1.87 -14.43 30.10
N LYS A 148 -0.80 -13.94 29.47
CA LYS A 148 -0.57 -12.51 29.25
C LYS A 148 0.11 -12.31 27.90
N VAL A 149 -0.51 -11.57 26.99
CA VAL A 149 0.06 -11.26 25.68
C VAL A 149 0.27 -9.76 25.56
N CYS A 150 1.45 -9.35 25.12
CA CYS A 150 1.86 -7.95 25.07
C CYS A 150 2.43 -7.56 23.71
N THR A 151 2.39 -6.25 23.45
CA THR A 151 3.04 -5.59 22.33
C THR A 151 3.62 -4.27 22.79
N ILE A 152 4.55 -3.75 21.99
CA ILE A 152 5.05 -2.38 22.10
C ILE A 152 4.31 -1.51 21.08
N LEU A 153 3.77 -0.38 21.53
CA LEU A 153 3.10 0.66 20.77
C LEU A 153 4.10 1.76 20.43
N GLU A 154 3.96 2.34 19.24
CA GLU A 154 4.86 3.37 18.74
C GLU A 154 4.44 4.78 19.16
N ALA A 155 3.15 5.01 19.37
CA ALA A 155 2.59 6.35 19.60
C ALA A 155 2.22 6.63 21.07
N GLN A 156 2.41 5.68 21.99
CA GLN A 156 1.96 5.79 23.39
C GLN A 156 3.12 5.56 24.39
N SER A 157 3.01 6.16 25.58
CA SER A 157 3.90 5.96 26.73
C SER A 157 3.06 5.75 28.00
N PRO A 158 3.19 4.62 28.74
CA PRO A 158 4.11 3.52 28.47
C PRO A 158 3.78 2.86 27.13
N ALA A 159 4.84 2.47 26.42
CA ALA A 159 4.72 1.88 25.09
C ALA A 159 4.12 0.47 25.16
N GLU A 160 4.13 -0.19 26.31
CA GLU A 160 3.64 -1.56 26.43
C GLU A 160 2.11 -1.61 26.56
N TYR A 161 1.47 -2.47 25.76
CA TYR A 161 0.06 -2.79 25.83
C TYR A 161 -0.10 -4.30 25.97
N CYS A 162 -0.76 -4.73 27.04
CA CYS A 162 -0.94 -6.14 27.39
C CYS A 162 -2.41 -6.48 27.59
N LEU A 163 -2.81 -7.67 27.16
CA LEU A 163 -4.07 -8.31 27.52
C LEU A 163 -3.80 -9.60 28.31
N THR A 164 -4.70 -9.90 29.24
CA THR A 164 -4.70 -11.13 30.04
C THR A 164 -6.04 -11.85 29.88
N ASN A 165 -6.27 -12.90 30.65
CA ASN A 165 -7.56 -13.58 30.77
C ASN A 165 -8.72 -12.59 30.86
N LYS A 166 -9.80 -12.88 30.13
CA LYS A 166 -11.07 -12.16 30.33
C LYS A 166 -11.57 -12.48 31.75
N GLN A 167 -11.75 -11.43 32.56
CA GLN A 167 -12.35 -11.54 33.90
C GLN A 167 -13.82 -11.94 33.81
#